data_AF-A0A924I467-F1
#
_entry.id   AF-A0A924I467-F1
#
_cell.length_a   1.000
_cell.length_b   1.000
_cell.length_c   1.000
_cell.angle_alpha   90.00
_cell.angle_beta   90.00
_cell.angle_gamma   90.00
#
_symmetry.space_group_name_H-M   'P 1'
#
loop_
_entity.id
_entity.type
_entity.pdbx_description
1 polymer ?
#
loop_
_entity_poly.entity_id
_entity_poly.type
_entity_poly.pdbx_seq_one_letter_code
_entity_poly.pdbx_strand_id
1 'polypeptide(L)'
;MARSATPKAASPLHGNWPRPPEPVRQKASKEELLEYYRQMMLIRRFEERAGQLYGMGLIGGFCHLYIGQEAVVVGIQAALNPGDSVITGYRDHGHMLVKGIPANEVMAELTGRQ
;
A
#
# COMPACT_ATOMS: atom_id res chain seq x y z
N MET A 1 -35.92 0.92 -11.23
CA MET A 1 -34.70 1.10 -12.06
C MET A 1 -34.19 2.53 -11.86
N ALA A 2 -33.25 2.74 -10.94
CA ALA A 2 -32.68 4.08 -10.72
C ALA A 2 -31.63 4.35 -11.81
N ARG A 3 -31.86 5.38 -12.63
CA ARG A 3 -30.90 5.82 -13.64
C ARG A 3 -29.68 6.40 -12.92
N SER A 4 -28.50 5.88 -13.22
CA SER A 4 -27.23 6.44 -12.79
C SER A 4 -27.15 7.88 -13.33
N ALA A 5 -27.09 8.85 -12.42
CA ALA A 5 -26.82 10.24 -12.76
C ALA A 5 -25.32 10.38 -13.06
N THR A 6 -25.00 10.93 -14.22
CA THR A 6 -23.64 11.35 -14.56
C THR A 6 -23.22 12.51 -13.66
N PRO A 7 -22.05 12.45 -12.99
CA PRO A 7 -21.60 13.54 -12.14
C PRO A 7 -21.30 14.77 -13.02
N LYS A 8 -21.84 15.93 -12.65
CA LYS A 8 -21.48 17.21 -13.28
C LYS A 8 -20.02 17.51 -12.98
N ALA A 9 -19.23 17.77 -14.03
CA ALA A 9 -17.84 18.19 -13.90
C ALA A 9 -17.75 19.45 -13.02
N ALA A 10 -17.06 19.33 -11.89
CA ALA A 10 -16.79 20.46 -11.01
C ALA A 10 -15.91 21.51 -11.72
N SER A 11 -16.20 22.78 -11.46
CA SER A 11 -15.44 23.94 -11.97
C SER A 11 -13.95 23.80 -11.59
N PRO A 12 -13.00 24.14 -12.49
CA PRO A 12 -11.58 24.00 -12.18
C PRO A 12 -11.19 24.98 -11.09
N LEU A 13 -10.71 24.47 -9.96
CA LEU A 13 -10.33 25.30 -8.83
C LEU A 13 -9.02 26.09 -9.07
N HIS A 14 -8.10 25.65 -9.93
CA HIS A 14 -6.85 26.38 -10.23
C HIS A 14 -6.23 25.99 -11.60
N GLY A 15 -5.73 26.97 -12.35
CA GLY A 15 -4.75 26.85 -13.45
C GLY A 15 -5.21 26.16 -14.75
N ASN A 16 -4.70 26.61 -15.91
CA ASN A 16 -5.00 26.04 -17.24
C ASN A 16 -4.34 24.66 -17.50
N TRP A 17 -4.07 23.88 -16.45
CA TRP A 17 -3.56 22.53 -16.64
C TRP A 17 -4.70 21.61 -17.09
N PRO A 18 -4.55 20.84 -18.19
CA PRO A 18 -5.59 19.92 -18.61
C PRO A 18 -5.80 18.88 -17.51
N ARG A 19 -7.06 18.71 -17.09
CA ARG A 19 -7.42 17.64 -16.15
C ARG A 19 -7.06 16.29 -16.80
N PRO A 20 -6.36 15.38 -16.10
CA PRO A 20 -6.18 14.03 -16.61
C PRO A 20 -7.55 13.37 -16.85
N PRO A 21 -7.64 12.42 -17.79
CA PRO A 21 -8.87 11.66 -18.02
C PRO A 21 -9.31 10.96 -16.72
N GLU A 22 -10.61 10.73 -16.57
CA GLU A 22 -11.11 9.97 -15.41
C GLU A 22 -10.47 8.58 -15.38
N PRO A 23 -10.03 8.11 -14.19
CA PRO A 23 -9.41 6.81 -14.07
C PRO A 23 -10.41 5.72 -14.41
N VAL A 24 -10.04 4.84 -15.34
CA VAL A 24 -10.85 3.68 -15.71
C VAL A 24 -10.71 2.63 -14.61
N ARG A 25 -11.84 2.16 -14.08
CA ARG A 25 -11.84 1.08 -13.09
C ARG A 25 -11.39 -0.21 -13.75
N GLN A 26 -10.18 -0.66 -13.42
CA GLN A 26 -9.68 -1.94 -13.89
C GLN A 26 -10.46 -3.08 -13.22
N LYS A 27 -10.80 -4.12 -14.00
CA LYS A 27 -11.40 -5.35 -13.48
C LYS A 27 -10.30 -6.33 -13.15
N ALA A 28 -10.18 -6.71 -11.89
CA ALA A 28 -9.31 -7.78 -11.45
C ALA A 28 -10.05 -9.13 -11.53
N SER A 29 -9.31 -10.18 -11.89
CA SER A 29 -9.73 -11.57 -11.77
C SER A 29 -9.93 -11.97 -10.30
N LYS A 30 -10.58 -13.11 -10.07
CA LYS A 30 -10.76 -13.64 -8.71
C LYS A 30 -9.42 -13.96 -8.06
N GLU A 31 -8.48 -14.47 -8.84
CA GLU A 31 -7.14 -14.87 -8.43
C GLU A 31 -6.33 -13.65 -7.98
N GLU A 32 -6.36 -12.56 -8.75
CA GLU A 32 -5.73 -11.28 -8.39
C GLU A 32 -6.37 -10.69 -7.13
N LEU A 33 -7.70 -10.71 -7.00
CA LEU A 33 -8.37 -10.21 -5.80
C LEU A 33 -7.98 -10.98 -4.53
N LEU A 34 -7.85 -12.31 -4.64
CA LEU A 34 -7.38 -13.15 -3.53
C LEU A 34 -5.92 -12.83 -3.19
N GLU A 35 -5.08 -12.56 -4.18
CA GLU A 35 -3.69 -12.18 -3.95
C GLU A 35 -3.59 -10.80 -3.27
N TYR A 36 -4.32 -9.80 -3.75
CA TYR A 36 -4.37 -8.48 -3.12
C TYR A 36 -4.85 -8.59 -1.66
N TYR A 37 -5.86 -9.42 -1.41
CA TYR A 37 -6.33 -9.67 -0.05
C TYR A 37 -5.22 -10.29 0.83
N ARG A 38 -4.50 -11.29 0.34
CA ARG A 38 -3.39 -11.92 1.07
C ARG A 38 -2.29 -10.91 1.38
N GLN A 39 -1.91 -10.09 0.41
CA GLN A 39 -0.87 -9.07 0.58
C GLN A 39 -1.30 -8.02 1.61
N MET A 40 -2.54 -7.50 1.53
CA MET A 40 -3.05 -6.55 2.51
C MET A 40 -3.11 -7.15 3.92
N MET A 41 -3.52 -8.42 4.04
CA MET A 41 -3.55 -9.12 5.32
C MET A 41 -2.14 -9.39 5.88
N LEU A 42 -1.18 -9.71 5.02
CA LEU A 42 0.23 -9.87 5.41
C LEU A 42 0.76 -8.56 6.00
N ILE A 43 0.57 -7.43 5.32
CA ILE A 43 0.98 -6.12 5.82
C ILE A 43 0.31 -5.84 7.16
N ARG A 44 -1.03 -5.99 7.25
CA ARG A 44 -1.75 -5.73 8.50
C ARG A 44 -1.19 -6.52 9.68
N ARG A 45 -0.98 -7.84 9.50
CA ARG A 45 -0.48 -8.71 10.57
C ARG A 45 0.97 -8.43 10.91
N PHE A 46 1.80 -8.12 9.92
CA PHE A 46 3.18 -7.69 10.15
C PHE A 46 3.22 -6.42 11.00
N GLU A 47 2.43 -5.41 10.65
CA GLU A 47 2.43 -4.12 11.33
C GLU A 47 1.85 -4.20 12.75
N GLU A 48 0.80 -5.00 12.97
CA GLU A 48 0.29 -5.29 14.32
C GLU A 48 1.38 -5.93 15.20
N ARG A 49 2.17 -6.84 14.63
CA ARG A 49 3.28 -7.49 15.34
C ARG A 49 4.42 -6.52 15.59
N ALA A 50 4.79 -5.69 14.62
CA ALA A 50 5.80 -4.65 14.77
C ALA A 50 5.39 -3.67 15.88
N GLY A 51 4.14 -3.19 15.87
CA GLY A 51 3.59 -2.33 16.92
C GLY A 51 3.62 -2.99 18.31
N GLN A 52 3.32 -4.29 18.41
CA GLN A 52 3.43 -5.04 19.65
C GLN A 52 4.89 -5.09 20.16
N LEU A 53 5.84 -5.44 19.30
CA LEU A 53 7.26 -5.54 19.66
C LEU A 53 7.86 -4.19 20.04
N TYR A 54 7.45 -3.12 19.35
CA TYR A 54 7.79 -1.76 19.71
C TYR A 54 7.27 -1.37 21.10
N GLY A 55 6.00 -1.68 21.39
CA GLY A 55 5.41 -1.47 22.73
C GLY A 55 6.11 -2.26 23.84
N MET A 56 6.74 -3.40 23.51
CA MET A 56 7.56 -4.20 24.43
C MET A 56 9.00 -3.69 24.55
N GLY A 57 9.40 -2.65 23.82
CA GLY A 57 10.77 -2.14 23.80
C GLY A 57 11.77 -3.04 23.05
N LEU A 58 11.28 -3.96 22.21
CA LEU A 58 12.12 -4.87 21.40
C LEU A 58 12.49 -4.29 20.03
N ILE A 59 11.91 -3.15 19.66
CA ILE A 59 12.29 -2.33 18.51
C ILE A 59 12.69 -0.96 19.08
N GLY A 60 13.90 -0.50 18.76
CA GLY A 60 14.42 0.80 19.18
C GLY A 60 14.15 1.90 18.14
N GLY A 61 14.27 3.16 18.55
CA GLY A 61 14.20 4.30 17.63
C GLY A 61 12.77 4.58 17.15
N PHE A 62 12.57 4.60 15.82
CA PHE A 62 11.30 4.94 15.19
C PHE A 62 10.61 3.71 14.58
N CYS A 63 9.27 3.65 14.64
CA CYS A 63 8.47 2.59 14.04
C CYS A 63 7.18 3.17 13.46
N HIS A 64 7.15 3.41 12.14
CA HIS A 64 6.00 4.03 11.47
C HIS A 64 5.12 2.95 10.80
N LEU A 65 4.01 2.60 11.44
CA LEU A 65 3.17 1.48 11.01
C LEU A 65 2.33 1.80 9.77
N TYR A 66 2.30 0.95 8.74
CA TYR A 66 1.49 1.14 7.52
C TYR A 66 -0.01 0.80 7.67
N ILE A 67 -0.52 0.66 8.92
CA ILE A 67 -1.89 0.25 9.21
C ILE A 67 -2.91 1.23 8.60
N GLY A 68 -3.84 0.69 7.82
CA GLY A 68 -4.92 1.44 7.16
C GLY A 68 -4.54 1.98 5.77
N GLN A 69 -3.30 1.78 5.33
CA GLN A 69 -2.82 2.17 4.00
C GLN A 69 -2.53 0.97 3.10
N GLU A 70 -2.85 -0.25 3.50
CA GLU A 70 -2.43 -1.49 2.81
C GLU A 70 -2.85 -1.53 1.34
N ALA A 71 -4.06 -1.03 1.03
CA ALA A 71 -4.56 -0.98 -0.34
C ALA A 71 -3.76 -0.03 -1.24
N VAL A 72 -3.09 0.97 -0.67
CA VAL A 72 -2.27 1.95 -1.42
C VAL A 72 -1.09 1.22 -2.06
N VAL A 73 -0.27 0.53 -1.27
CA VAL A 73 0.94 -0.12 -1.78
C VAL A 73 0.64 -1.34 -2.63
N VAL A 74 -0.38 -2.14 -2.26
CA VAL A 74 -0.83 -3.27 -3.08
C VAL A 74 -1.37 -2.80 -4.43
N GLY A 75 -2.17 -1.72 -4.43
CA GLY A 75 -2.68 -1.12 -5.66
C GLY A 75 -1.59 -0.51 -6.53
N ILE A 76 -0.58 0.15 -5.93
CA ILE A 76 0.60 0.64 -6.66
C ILE A 76 1.31 -0.55 -7.31
N GLN A 77 1.67 -1.57 -6.54
CA GLN A 77 2.42 -2.73 -7.06
C GLN A 77 1.68 -3.46 -8.19
N ALA A 78 0.35 -3.56 -8.10
CA ALA A 78 -0.49 -4.15 -9.13
C ALA A 78 -0.48 -3.37 -10.46
N ALA A 79 -0.18 -2.06 -10.41
CA ALA A 79 -0.16 -1.19 -11.58
C ALA A 79 1.25 -0.99 -12.18
N LEU A 80 2.31 -1.44 -11.50
CA LEU A 80 3.69 -1.30 -11.96
C LEU A 80 4.04 -2.34 -13.03
N ASN A 81 4.91 -1.94 -13.95
CA ASN A 81 5.51 -2.82 -14.95
C ASN A 81 6.89 -3.33 -14.49
N PRO A 82 7.37 -4.44 -15.07
CA PRO A 82 8.75 -4.87 -14.88
C PRO A 82 9.73 -3.76 -15.27
N GLY A 83 10.66 -3.44 -14.36
CA GLY A 83 11.65 -2.37 -14.54
C GLY A 83 11.27 -1.04 -13.88
N ASP A 84 10.02 -0.86 -13.45
CA ASP A 84 9.63 0.34 -12.72
C ASP A 84 10.28 0.39 -11.33
N SER A 85 10.62 1.61 -10.91
CA SER A 85 11.23 1.91 -9.62
C SER A 85 10.24 2.64 -8.70
N VAL A 86 10.29 2.34 -7.41
CA VAL A 86 9.44 2.96 -6.38
C VAL A 86 10.33 3.58 -5.31
N ILE A 87 9.99 4.80 -4.90
CA ILE A 87 10.56 5.48 -3.75
C ILE A 87 9.42 5.89 -2.80
N THR A 88 9.66 5.82 -1.50
CA THR A 88 8.70 6.19 -0.46
C THR A 88 9.42 6.84 0.72
N GLY A 89 8.66 7.33 1.70
CA GLY A 89 9.18 7.87 2.95
C GLY A 89 9.40 6.80 4.02
N TYR A 90 9.52 7.21 5.28
CA TYR A 90 9.83 6.34 6.43
C TYR A 90 8.68 5.41 6.91
N ARG A 91 7.61 5.28 6.12
CA ARG A 91 6.46 4.39 6.40
C ARG A 91 6.41 3.37 5.27
N ASP A 92 7.34 2.44 5.31
CA ASP A 92 7.74 1.66 4.13
C ASP A 92 7.69 0.14 4.32
N HIS A 93 7.38 -0.37 5.51
CA HIS A 93 7.38 -1.82 5.73
C HIS A 93 6.46 -2.54 4.72
N GLY A 94 5.26 -2.00 4.47
CA GLY A 94 4.34 -2.53 3.47
C GLY A 94 4.91 -2.54 2.04
N HIS A 95 5.75 -1.58 1.68
CA HIS A 95 6.44 -1.55 0.38
C HIS A 95 7.46 -2.67 0.26
N MET A 96 8.25 -2.91 1.30
CA MET A 96 9.23 -4.01 1.30
C MET A 96 8.55 -5.38 1.16
N LEU A 97 7.47 -5.59 1.92
CA LEU A 97 6.71 -6.86 1.89
C LEU A 97 6.11 -7.14 0.52
N VAL A 98 5.45 -6.15 -0.09
CA VAL A 98 4.79 -6.31 -1.39
C VAL A 98 5.80 -6.43 -2.54
N LYS A 99 7.01 -5.88 -2.37
CA LYS A 99 8.12 -6.11 -3.30
C LYS A 99 8.71 -7.54 -3.22
N GLY A 100 8.23 -8.35 -2.27
CA GLY A 100 8.61 -9.75 -2.10
C GLY A 100 9.76 -9.98 -1.12
N ILE A 101 10.17 -8.96 -0.36
CA ILE A 101 11.15 -9.15 0.72
C ILE A 101 10.48 -9.98 1.82
N PRO A 102 11.08 -11.10 2.25
CA PRO A 102 10.48 -11.96 3.25
C PRO A 102 10.20 -11.24 4.58
N ALA A 103 9.03 -11.47 5.16
CA ALA A 103 8.61 -10.79 6.39
C ALA A 103 9.55 -11.02 7.58
N ASN A 104 10.21 -12.18 7.64
CA ASN A 104 11.24 -12.47 8.63
C ASN A 104 12.46 -11.56 8.49
N GLU A 105 12.91 -11.26 7.26
CA GLU A 105 14.03 -10.35 7.01
C GLU A 105 13.67 -8.91 7.41
N VAL A 106 12.48 -8.44 7.02
CA VAL A 106 12.00 -7.11 7.43
C VAL A 106 11.89 -7.03 8.96
N MET A 107 11.40 -8.08 9.63
CA MET A 107 11.30 -8.12 11.09
C MET A 107 12.67 -8.22 11.78
N ALA A 108 13.63 -8.93 11.19
CA ALA A 108 14.99 -9.01 11.69
C ALA A 108 15.63 -7.61 11.70
N GLU A 109 15.49 -6.86 10.61
CA GLU A 109 15.97 -5.47 10.54
C GLU A 109 15.33 -4.58 11.63
N LEU A 110 14.00 -4.62 11.77
CA LEU A 110 13.31 -3.83 12.80
C LEU A 110 13.77 -4.17 14.23
N THR A 111 14.12 -5.43 14.49
CA THR A 111 14.56 -5.89 15.81
C THR A 111 16.09 -5.85 16.01
N GLY A 112 16.84 -5.37 15.01
CA GLY A 112 18.30 -5.30 15.04
C GLY A 112 18.99 -6.66 15.07
N ARG A 113 18.47 -7.62 14.28
CA ARG A 113 18.94 -9.01 14.20
C ARG A 113 19.28 -9.43 12.76
N GLN A 114 19.91 -10.59 12.62
CA GLN A 114 20.25 -11.25 11.35
C GLN A 114 19.37 -12.48 11.14
#